data_AF-A0A9E5VPP4-F1
#
_entry.id   AF-A0A9E5VPP4-F1
#
_cell.length_a   1.000
_cell.length_b   1.000
_cell.length_c   1.000
_cell.angle_alpha   90.00
_cell.angle_beta   90.00
_cell.angle_gamma   90.00
#
_symmetry.space_group_name_H-M   'P 1'
#
loop_
_entity.id
_entity.type
_entity.pdbx_description
1 polymer ?
#
loop_
_entity_poly.entity_id
_entity_poly.type
_entity_poly.pdbx_seq_one_letter_code
_entity_poly.pdbx_strand_id
1 'polypeptide(L)' 'MDSYRYLAQRYNELMADVDYDAWASYIDRLLGGRPLRLFEAGCGTGSLTGRLYDKGHD' A
#
# COMPACT_ATOMS: atom_id res chain seq x y z
N MET A 1 12.00 10.35 -12.94
CA MET A 1 11.20 9.12 -12.76
C MET A 1 11.97 7.86 -13.17
N ASP A 2 12.96 7.95 -14.06
CA ASP A 2 13.72 6.76 -14.53
C ASP A 2 14.48 6.02 -13.41
N SER A 3 15.03 6.73 -12.44
CA SER A 3 15.68 6.14 -11.26
C SER A 3 14.71 5.29 -10.44
N TYR A 4 13.52 5.81 -10.16
CA TYR A 4 12.47 5.05 -9.47
C TYR A 4 12.01 3.85 -10.29
N ARG A 5 11.82 4.01 -11.61
CA ARG A 5 11.42 2.92 -12.51
C ARG A 5 12.42 1.75 -12.49
N TYR A 6 13.71 2.06 -12.45
CA TYR A 6 14.76 1.06 -12.35
C TYR A 6 14.71 0.34 -11.00
N LEU A 7 14.62 1.09 -9.89
CA LEU A 7 14.58 0.52 -8.54
C LEU A 7 13.29 -0.28 -8.27
N ALA A 8 12.15 0.16 -8.80
CA ALA A 8 10.83 -0.46 -8.61
C ALA A 8 10.82 -1.97 -8.93
N GLN A 9 11.69 -2.42 -9.84
CA GLN A 9 11.82 -3.83 -10.23
C GLN A 9 12.28 -4.74 -9.09
N ARG A 10 12.99 -4.19 -8.10
CA ARG A 10 13.50 -4.91 -6.92
C ARG A 10 13.02 -4.31 -5.61
N TYR A 11 12.16 -3.30 -5.66
CA TYR A 11 11.75 -2.53 -4.50
C TYR A 11 10.98 -3.39 -3.49
N ASN A 12 10.12 -4.31 -3.96
CA ASN A 12 9.39 -5.21 -3.07
C ASN A 12 10.33 -6.20 -2.36
N GLU A 13 11.41 -6.64 -3.00
CA GLU A 13 12.43 -7.50 -2.36
C GLU A 13 13.20 -6.71 -1.29
N LEU A 14 13.52 -5.45 -1.58
CA LEU A 14 14.18 -4.56 -0.62
C LEU A 14 13.31 -4.25 0.60
N MET A 15 11.99 -4.17 0.41
CA MET A 15 11.01 -3.83 1.45
C MET A 15 10.35 -5.07 2.08
N ALA A 16 10.94 -6.26 1.91
CA ALA A 16 10.32 -7.53 2.30
C ALA A 16 10.11 -7.68 3.82
N ASP A 17 10.83 -6.91 4.63
CA ASP A 17 10.74 -6.86 6.09
C ASP A 17 9.66 -5.88 6.59
N VAL A 18 9.06 -5.08 5.70
CA VAL A 18 7.96 -4.19 6.06
C VAL A 18 6.65 -4.94 6.12
N ASP A 19 6.02 -4.91 7.29
CA ASP A 19 4.71 -5.51 7.53
C ASP A 19 3.57 -4.64 6.99
N TYR A 20 3.37 -4.68 5.68
CA TYR A 20 2.31 -3.95 5.00
C TYR A 20 0.90 -4.40 5.44
N ASP A 21 0.74 -5.62 5.94
CA ASP A 21 -0.55 -6.14 6.42
C ASP A 21 -0.95 -5.50 7.76
N ALA A 22 0.01 -5.34 8.67
CA ALA A 22 -0.18 -4.58 9.90
C ALA A 22 -0.48 -3.11 9.62
N TRP A 23 0.22 -2.49 8.67
CA TRP A 23 -0.05 -1.11 8.25
C TRP A 23 -1.45 -0.95 7.65
N ALA A 24 -1.85 -1.82 6.71
CA ALA A 24 -3.18 -1.78 6.13
C ALA A 24 -4.27 -1.94 7.20
N SER A 25 -4.06 -2.85 8.17
CA SER A 25 -5.01 -3.09 9.26
C SER A 25 -5.08 -1.92 10.24
N TYR A 26 -3.95 -1.27 10.50
CA TYR A 26 -3.89 -0.06 11.31
C TYR A 26 -4.68 1.08 10.65
N ILE A 27 -4.48 1.30 9.35
CA ILE A 27 -5.16 2.36 8.59
C ILE A 27 -6.66 2.10 8.48
N ASP A 28 -7.09 0.89 8.14
CA ASP A 28 -8.50 0.50 8.06
C ASP A 28 -9.24 0.75 9.41
N ARG A 29 -8.57 0.46 10.52
CA ARG A 29 -9.09 0.80 11.85
C ARG A 29 -9.24 2.31 12.06
N LEU A 30 -8.30 3.13 11.59
CA LEU A 30 -8.43 4.60 11.65
C LEU A 30 -9.57 5.13 10.78
N LEU A 31 -9.85 4.45 9.66
CA LEU A 31 -10.95 4.78 8.74
C LEU A 31 -12.33 4.31 9.25
N GLY A 32 -12.36 3.59 10.38
CA GLY A 32 -13.58 3.14 11.03
C GLY A 32 -14.18 1.86 10.44
N GLY A 33 -13.40 1.07 9.71
CA GLY A 33 -13.80 -0.26 9.23
C GLY A 33 -14.95 -0.27 8.22
N ARG A 34 -15.14 0.83 7.49
CA ARG A 34 -16.16 0.93 6.43
C ARG A 34 -15.49 1.15 5.07
N PRO A 35 -16.05 0.62 3.97
CA PRO A 35 -15.63 0.93 2.61
C PRO A 35 -15.60 2.44 2.36
N LEU A 36 -14.52 2.91 1.76
CA LEU A 36 -14.27 4.30 1.43
C LEU A 36 -13.60 4.36 0.06
N ARG A 37 -13.75 5.51 -0.61
CA ARG A 37 -12.92 5.84 -1.75
C ARG A 37 -11.64 6.53 -1.28
N LEU A 38 -10.47 5.96 -1.57
CA LEU A 38 -9.18 6.40 -1.08
C LEU A 38 -8.29 6.88 -2.22
N PHE A 39 -7.46 7.89 -1.92
CA PHE A 39 -6.37 8.30 -2.80
C PHE A 39 -5.05 8.11 -2.05
N GLU A 40 -4.30 7.06 -2.39
CA GLU A 40 -2.99 6.80 -1.81
C GLU A 40 -1.90 7.54 -2.61
N ALA A 41 -1.54 8.72 -2.14
CA ALA A 41 -0.53 9.53 -2.78
C ALA A 41 0.86 8.87 -2.67
N GLY A 42 1.54 8.69 -3.80
CA GLY A 42 2.88 8.09 -3.82
C GLY A 42 2.88 6.57 -3.69
N CYS A 43 1.82 5.90 -4.17
CA CYS A 43 1.60 4.45 -4.04
C CYS A 43 2.70 3.52 -4.52
N GLY A 44 3.64 4.03 -5.32
CA GLY A 44 4.83 3.30 -5.70
C GLY A 44 4.51 1.99 -6.43
N THR A 45 4.90 0.85 -5.87
CA THR A 45 4.59 -0.49 -6.41
C THR A 45 3.20 -1.01 -6.06
N GLY A 46 2.41 -0.23 -5.31
CA GLY A 46 1.03 -0.55 -4.94
C GLY A 46 0.91 -1.53 -3.76
N SER A 47 2.00 -1.81 -3.04
CA SER A 47 2.00 -2.80 -1.95
C SER A 47 0.99 -2.50 -0.85
N LEU A 48 0.78 -1.22 -0.51
CA LEU A 48 -0.24 -0.81 0.45
C LEU A 48 -1.62 -0.65 -0.21
N THR A 49 -1.69 -0.07 -1.42
CA THR A 49 -2.95 0.12 -2.17
C THR A 49 -3.72 -1.18 -2.31
N GLY A 50 -3.06 -2.27 -2.74
CA GLY A 50 -3.71 -3.57 -2.94
C GLY A 50 -4.31 -4.13 -1.65
N ARG A 51 -3.64 -3.95 -0.52
CA ARG A 51 -4.13 -4.42 0.78
C ARG A 51 -5.29 -3.59 1.32
N LEU A 52 -5.31 -2.29 1.03
CA LEU A 52 -6.46 -1.44 1.34
C LEU A 52 -7.66 -1.83 0.44
N TYR A 53 -7.39 -2.18 -0.82
CA TYR A 53 -8.42 -2.71 -1.72
C TYR A 53 -9.01 -4.05 -1.22
N ASP A 54 -8.17 -4.98 -0.77
CA ASP A 54 -8.61 -6.26 -0.19
C ASP A 54 -9.44 -6.10 1.09
N LYS A 55 -9.33 -4.95 1.76
CA LYS A 55 -10.16 -4.57 2.91
C LYS A 55 -11.50 -3.93 2.53
N GLY A 56 -11.77 -3.79 1.23
CA GLY A 56 -13.02 -3.25 0.70
C GLY A 56 -13.02 -1.75 0.43
N HIS A 57 -11.85 -1.10 0.42
CA HIS A 57 -11.72 0.27 -0.05
C HIS A 57 -11.55 0.34 -1.58
N ASP A 58 -11.97 1.45 -2.19
CA ASP A 58 -11.88 1.73 -3.63
C ASP A 58 -10.84 2.81 -3.91
#